data_AF-A0A3C0SWR2-F1
#
_entry.id   AF-A0A3C0SWR2-F1
#
_cell.length_a   1.000
_cell.length_b   1.000
_cell.length_c   1.000
_cell.angle_alpha   90.00
_cell.angle_beta   90.00
_cell.angle_gamma   90.00
#
_symmetry.space_group_name_H-M   'P 1'
#
loop_
_entity.id
_entity.type
_entity.pdbx_description
1 polymer ?
#
loop_
_entity_poly.entity_id
_entity_poly.type
_entity_poly.pdbx_seq_one_letter_code
_entity_poly.pdbx_strand_id
1 'polypeptide(L)'
;LTIGKTSYSQGNFPAAQAVLIKAQSRWSDTNVELNSEVEYWLTLTQTALSVTSGRIITATDPLYPEMNQFLNQARADFQGAKIEYDRGRNSEADIYFTKAEQSLLFVQQFFPFNEEARVLNLRISQYRDPEQFEEIFGRDFKTAKNLISSNPQKAYIDLKDLEAIYPDYPGLQSAITEAEYASGIKVRPPDTRKLARSTELYNLAYSIVSRSIRSEFNVALSYLDEAISLNPNNDDAIRLKDRISTDVGGTATAVMSNTDQQLYNEAVSEYTAGNYLKARIIVETLLKNPDNQRNPKLLDLQERIERTR
;
A
#
# COMPACT_ATOMS: atom_id res chain seq x y z
N LEU A 1 8.26 6.45 -15.29
CA LEU A 1 7.14 5.93 -14.47
C LEU A 1 6.63 4.58 -14.97
N THR A 2 6.17 4.43 -16.21
CA THR A 2 5.65 3.16 -16.77
C THR A 2 6.59 1.97 -16.57
N ILE A 3 7.89 2.14 -16.90
CA ILE A 3 8.90 1.08 -16.71
C ILE A 3 9.00 0.64 -15.24
N GLY A 4 8.96 1.59 -14.29
CA GLY A 4 9.02 1.28 -12.86
C GLY A 4 7.83 0.46 -12.39
N LYS A 5 6.62 0.79 -12.85
CA LYS A 5 5.40 0.02 -12.59
C LYS A 5 5.48 -1.39 -13.18
N THR A 6 5.98 -1.52 -14.40
CA THR A 6 6.19 -2.83 -15.05
C THR A 6 7.17 -3.69 -14.24
N SER A 7 8.33 -3.15 -13.87
CA SER A 7 9.31 -3.87 -13.04
C SER A 7 8.72 -4.28 -11.68
N TYR A 8 7.94 -3.41 -11.04
CA TYR A 8 7.24 -3.73 -9.80
C TYR A 8 6.25 -4.90 -10.00
N SER A 9 5.42 -4.86 -11.06
CA SER A 9 4.45 -5.93 -11.36
C SER A 9 5.11 -7.28 -11.67
N GLN A 10 6.37 -7.27 -12.10
CA GLN A 10 7.17 -8.47 -12.35
C GLN A 10 7.91 -8.96 -11.10
N GLY A 11 7.73 -8.32 -9.95
CA GLY A 11 8.43 -8.64 -8.70
C GLY A 11 9.89 -8.16 -8.65
N ASN A 12 10.36 -7.42 -9.65
CA ASN A 12 11.71 -6.86 -9.66
C ASN A 12 11.74 -5.51 -8.93
N PHE A 13 11.60 -5.56 -7.62
CA PHE A 13 11.54 -4.37 -6.77
C PHE A 13 12.82 -3.52 -6.78
N PRO A 14 14.06 -4.08 -6.84
CA PRO A 14 15.26 -3.25 -6.97
C PRO A 14 15.28 -2.43 -8.27
N ALA A 15 14.96 -3.05 -9.41
CA ALA A 15 14.89 -2.32 -10.68
C ALA A 15 13.76 -1.28 -10.70
N ALA A 16 12.60 -1.63 -10.12
CA ALA A 16 11.50 -0.69 -9.96
C ALA A 16 11.93 0.54 -9.16
N GLN A 17 12.62 0.35 -8.03
CA GLN A 17 13.06 1.42 -7.15
C GLN A 17 14.03 2.36 -7.87
N ALA A 18 15.03 1.83 -8.56
CA ALA A 18 16.00 2.63 -9.30
C ALA A 18 15.33 3.52 -10.37
N VAL A 19 14.36 2.97 -11.10
CA VAL A 19 13.60 3.71 -12.12
C VAL A 19 12.68 4.77 -11.51
N LEU A 20 12.06 4.46 -10.37
CA LEU A 20 11.15 5.38 -9.68
C LEU A 20 11.89 6.53 -8.98
N ILE A 21 13.05 6.30 -8.36
CA ILE A 21 13.91 7.36 -7.81
C ILE A 21 14.34 8.32 -8.92
N LYS A 22 14.73 7.78 -10.08
CA LYS A 22 15.06 8.62 -11.25
C LYS A 22 13.87 9.43 -11.76
N ALA A 23 12.66 8.88 -11.67
CA ALA A 23 11.44 9.60 -12.03
C ALA A 23 11.13 10.73 -11.03
N GLN A 24 11.32 10.49 -9.74
CA GLN A 24 11.16 11.49 -8.68
C GLN A 24 12.14 12.66 -8.89
N SER A 25 13.43 12.36 -9.10
CA SER A 25 14.45 13.39 -9.36
C SER A 25 14.13 14.24 -10.59
N ARG A 26 13.71 13.63 -11.70
CA ARG A 26 13.30 14.37 -12.91
C ARG A 26 12.09 15.27 -12.69
N TRP A 27 11.17 14.86 -11.82
CA TRP A 27 10.00 15.66 -11.49
C TRP A 27 10.38 16.89 -10.67
N SER A 28 11.26 16.71 -9.67
CA SER A 28 11.74 17.81 -8.82
C SER A 28 12.55 18.87 -9.56
N ASP A 29 13.09 18.55 -10.75
CA ASP A 29 13.84 19.52 -11.58
C ASP A 29 12.95 20.67 -12.09
N THR A 30 11.64 20.45 -12.21
CA THR A 30 10.70 21.43 -12.80
C THR A 30 9.48 21.72 -11.92
N ASN A 31 9.30 20.98 -10.83
CA ASN A 31 8.13 21.08 -9.95
C ASN A 31 8.59 21.13 -8.49
N VAL A 32 8.01 22.05 -7.71
CA VAL A 32 8.30 22.19 -6.28
C VAL A 32 7.54 21.16 -5.45
N GLU A 33 6.38 20.71 -5.93
CA GLU A 33 5.55 19.70 -5.27
C GLU A 33 5.95 18.28 -5.67
N LEU A 34 5.76 17.34 -4.74
CA LEU A 34 5.98 15.92 -4.99
C LEU A 34 4.95 15.35 -5.96
N ASN A 35 5.38 14.45 -6.84
CA ASN A 35 4.46 13.72 -7.71
C ASN A 35 3.80 12.58 -6.91
N SER A 36 2.53 12.74 -6.56
CA SER A 36 1.76 11.78 -5.75
C SER A 36 1.80 10.34 -6.30
N GLU A 37 1.81 10.17 -7.63
CA GLU A 37 1.88 8.86 -8.25
C GLU A 37 3.28 8.23 -8.11
N VAL A 38 4.35 9.00 -8.33
CA VAL A 38 5.73 8.52 -8.13
C VAL A 38 5.97 8.15 -6.66
N GLU A 39 5.53 8.99 -5.72
CA GLU A 39 5.67 8.73 -4.27
C GLU A 39 4.91 7.48 -3.83
N TYR A 40 3.70 7.28 -4.35
CA TYR A 40 2.90 6.09 -4.10
C TYR A 40 3.65 4.82 -4.52
N TRP A 41 4.15 4.78 -5.76
CA TRP A 41 4.88 3.61 -6.28
C TRP A 41 6.24 3.41 -5.60
N LEU A 42 6.92 4.49 -5.21
CA LEU A 42 8.16 4.41 -4.42
C LEU A 42 7.90 3.76 -3.05
N THR A 43 6.86 4.20 -2.34
CA THR A 43 6.49 3.68 -1.03
C THR A 43 6.17 2.19 -1.10
N LEU A 44 5.36 1.78 -2.09
CA LEU A 44 5.05 0.37 -2.33
C LEU A 44 6.31 -0.45 -2.64
N THR A 45 7.20 0.07 -3.47
CA THR A 45 8.44 -0.63 -3.86
C THR A 45 9.39 -0.77 -2.68
N GLN A 46 9.54 0.28 -1.86
CA GLN A 46 10.35 0.26 -0.64
C GLN A 46 9.78 -0.73 0.38
N THR A 47 8.45 -0.79 0.50
CA THR A 47 7.79 -1.76 1.39
C THR A 47 8.01 -3.18 0.91
N ALA A 48 7.83 -3.46 -0.40
CA ALA A 48 8.11 -4.77 -0.96
C ALA A 48 9.59 -5.16 -0.76
N LEU A 49 10.52 -4.23 -0.98
CA LEU A 49 11.95 -4.43 -0.72
C LEU A 49 12.22 -4.78 0.74
N SER A 50 11.61 -4.08 1.70
CA SER A 50 11.81 -4.35 3.13
C SER A 50 11.27 -5.72 3.54
N VAL A 51 10.17 -6.19 2.94
CA VAL A 51 9.65 -7.56 3.17
C VAL A 51 10.57 -8.63 2.59
N THR A 52 11.16 -8.36 1.42
CA THR A 52 12.08 -9.31 0.76
C THR A 52 13.50 -9.26 1.33
N SER A 53 13.87 -8.18 2.02
CA SER A 53 15.19 -7.99 2.61
C SER A 53 15.43 -9.02 3.73
N GLY A 54 16.58 -9.68 3.70
CA GLY A 54 16.93 -10.73 4.66
C GLY A 54 16.37 -12.12 4.37
N ARG A 55 15.50 -12.28 3.36
CA ARG A 55 15.10 -13.62 2.85
C ARG A 55 16.17 -14.27 1.98
N ILE A 56 16.96 -13.45 1.29
CA ILE A 56 18.04 -13.88 0.40
C ILE A 56 19.35 -13.28 0.93
N ILE A 57 20.38 -14.11 0.99
CA ILE A 57 21.74 -13.68 1.28
C ILE A 57 22.40 -13.38 -0.06
N THR A 58 22.75 -12.12 -0.28
CA THR A 58 23.29 -11.59 -1.52
C THR A 58 24.81 -11.56 -1.48
N ALA A 59 25.48 -11.57 -2.63
CA ALA A 59 26.95 -11.50 -2.69
C ALA A 59 27.54 -10.21 -2.08
N THR A 60 26.72 -9.19 -1.86
CA THR A 60 27.09 -7.93 -1.19
C THR A 60 26.99 -8.00 0.33
N ASP A 61 26.37 -9.05 0.89
CA ASP A 61 26.28 -9.22 2.35
C ASP A 61 27.66 -9.62 2.92
N PRO A 62 28.13 -8.99 4.02
CA PRO A 62 29.46 -9.27 4.57
C PRO A 62 29.69 -10.72 4.98
N LEU A 63 28.62 -11.42 5.40
CA LEU A 63 28.66 -12.83 5.82
C LEU A 63 28.31 -13.80 4.68
N TYR A 64 28.17 -13.32 3.44
CA TYR A 64 27.76 -14.15 2.32
C TYR A 64 28.63 -15.40 2.11
N PRO A 65 29.98 -15.31 2.07
CA PRO A 65 30.82 -16.49 1.84
C PRO A 65 30.58 -17.59 2.86
N GLU A 66 30.55 -17.22 4.15
CA GLU A 66 30.38 -18.14 5.27
C GLU A 66 28.97 -18.73 5.27
N MET A 67 27.92 -17.90 5.18
CA MET A 67 26.54 -18.43 5.20
C MET A 67 26.24 -19.30 3.99
N ASN A 68 26.74 -18.93 2.82
CA ASN A 68 26.56 -19.73 1.61
C ASN A 68 27.27 -21.09 1.74
N GLN A 69 28.41 -21.18 2.43
CA GLN A 69 29.03 -22.46 2.75
C GLN A 69 28.11 -23.33 3.62
N PHE A 70 27.53 -22.79 4.69
CA PHE A 70 26.58 -23.53 5.53
C PHE A 70 25.32 -23.96 4.77
N LEU A 71 24.77 -23.11 3.90
CA LEU A 71 23.63 -23.46 3.04
C LEU A 71 23.97 -24.61 2.07
N ASN A 72 25.14 -24.56 1.43
CA ASN A 72 25.61 -25.65 0.57
C ASN A 72 25.78 -26.96 1.34
N GLN A 73 26.34 -26.90 2.56
CA GLN A 73 26.49 -28.05 3.43
C GLN A 73 25.14 -28.63 3.84
N ALA A 74 24.20 -27.79 4.30
CA ALA A 74 22.85 -28.20 4.64
C ALA A 74 22.13 -28.89 3.48
N ARG A 75 22.26 -28.36 2.25
CA ARG A 75 21.73 -28.99 1.04
C ARG A 75 22.32 -30.37 0.79
N ALA A 76 23.65 -30.50 0.92
CA ALA A 76 24.34 -31.78 0.71
C ALA A 76 23.91 -32.81 1.76
N ASP A 77 23.82 -32.41 3.03
CA ASP A 77 23.36 -33.28 4.11
C ASP A 77 21.88 -33.66 3.93
N PHE A 78 20.99 -32.73 3.57
CA PHE A 78 19.59 -33.04 3.28
C PHE A 78 19.44 -34.05 2.13
N GLN A 79 20.21 -33.87 1.05
CA GLN A 79 20.24 -34.83 -0.07
C GLN A 79 20.74 -36.22 0.38
N GLY A 80 21.79 -36.26 1.20
CA GLY A 80 22.30 -37.48 1.81
C GLY A 80 21.23 -38.18 2.67
N ALA A 81 20.54 -37.41 3.52
CA ALA A 81 19.47 -37.92 4.35
C ALA A 81 18.35 -38.55 3.53
N LYS A 82 17.91 -37.88 2.47
CA LYS A 82 16.87 -38.40 1.57
C LYS A 82 17.28 -39.72 0.92
N ILE A 83 18.52 -39.84 0.44
CA ILE A 83 19.04 -41.07 -0.16
C ILE A 83 19.00 -42.24 0.84
N GLU A 84 19.37 -41.98 2.09
CA GLU A 84 19.36 -43.00 3.15
C GLU A 84 17.94 -43.36 3.59
N TYR A 85 17.05 -42.37 3.67
CA TYR A 85 15.62 -42.55 3.96
C TYR A 85 14.94 -43.42 2.89
N ASP A 86 15.17 -43.12 1.60
CA ASP A 86 14.63 -43.87 0.47
C ASP A 86 15.14 -45.33 0.44
N ARG A 87 16.26 -45.62 1.11
CA ARG A 87 16.81 -46.98 1.30
C ARG A 87 16.28 -47.68 2.55
N GLY A 88 15.38 -47.05 3.30
CA GLY A 88 14.85 -47.55 4.58
C GLY A 88 15.84 -47.46 5.74
N ARG A 89 16.95 -46.73 5.57
CA ARG A 89 18.01 -46.55 6.58
C ARG A 89 17.74 -45.29 7.39
N ASN A 90 16.67 -45.35 8.19
CA ASN A 90 16.14 -44.20 8.91
C ASN A 90 17.15 -43.62 9.92
N SER A 91 17.94 -44.46 10.58
CA SER A 91 18.98 -44.01 11.52
C SER A 91 20.09 -43.23 10.82
N GLU A 92 20.54 -43.71 9.67
CA GLU A 92 21.54 -43.04 8.84
C GLU A 92 20.99 -41.73 8.26
N ALA A 93 19.72 -41.74 7.83
CA ALA A 93 19.04 -40.53 7.38
C ALA A 93 18.97 -39.46 8.48
N ASP A 94 18.64 -39.86 9.71
CA ASP A 94 18.52 -38.96 10.86
C ASP A 94 19.83 -38.25 11.22
N ILE A 95 20.97 -38.94 11.07
CA ILE A 95 22.31 -38.35 11.24
C ILE A 95 22.52 -37.21 10.25
N TYR A 96 22.16 -37.41 8.98
CA TYR A 96 22.28 -36.39 7.95
C TYR A 96 21.28 -35.25 8.16
N PHE A 97 20.03 -35.54 8.53
CA PHE A 97 19.05 -34.50 8.88
C PHE A 97 19.53 -33.62 10.02
N THR A 98 20.09 -34.21 11.08
CA THR A 98 20.65 -33.47 12.21
C THR A 98 21.79 -32.53 11.79
N LYS A 99 22.69 -32.97 10.90
CA LYS A 99 23.77 -32.11 10.36
C LYS A 99 23.24 -30.96 9.52
N ALA A 100 22.22 -31.22 8.71
CA ALA A 100 21.55 -30.20 7.95
C ALA A 100 20.93 -29.15 8.89
N GLU A 101 20.14 -29.57 9.89
CA GLU A 101 19.54 -28.67 10.89
C GLU A 101 20.56 -27.82 11.62
N GLN A 102 21.72 -28.37 12.01
CA GLN A 102 22.80 -27.60 12.65
C GLN A 102 23.35 -26.50 11.74
N SER A 103 23.56 -26.81 10.47
CA SER A 103 24.02 -25.84 9.47
C SER A 103 22.97 -24.75 9.23
N LEU A 104 21.69 -25.14 9.16
CA LEU A 104 20.56 -24.23 8.96
C LEU A 104 20.37 -23.30 10.17
N LEU A 105 20.51 -23.83 11.39
CA LEU A 105 20.44 -23.04 12.63
C LEU A 105 21.50 -21.93 12.65
N PHE A 106 22.72 -22.24 12.21
CA PHE A 106 23.78 -21.24 12.13
C PHE A 106 23.44 -20.13 11.13
N VAL A 107 22.89 -20.48 9.96
CA VAL A 107 22.41 -19.48 8.99
C VAL A 107 21.32 -18.61 9.59
N GLN A 108 20.34 -19.22 10.26
CA GLN A 108 19.19 -18.53 10.86
C GLN A 108 19.56 -17.63 12.05
N GLN A 109 20.69 -17.86 12.71
CA GLN A 109 21.18 -16.98 13.77
C GLN A 109 21.49 -15.56 13.25
N PHE A 110 21.99 -15.46 12.01
CA PHE A 110 22.33 -14.17 11.38
C PHE A 110 21.26 -13.72 10.38
N PHE A 111 20.58 -14.66 9.73
CA PHE A 111 19.56 -14.42 8.72
C PHE A 111 18.28 -15.18 9.08
N PRO A 112 17.54 -14.73 10.13
CA PRO A 112 16.41 -15.48 10.69
C PRO A 112 15.25 -15.71 9.71
N PHE A 113 15.17 -14.90 8.66
CA PHE A 113 14.14 -15.00 7.61
C PHE A 113 14.65 -15.62 6.31
N ASN A 114 15.87 -16.17 6.29
CA ASN A 114 16.43 -16.79 5.09
C ASN A 114 15.49 -17.90 4.57
N GLU A 115 15.03 -17.73 3.33
CA GLU A 115 14.02 -18.58 2.73
C GLU A 115 14.51 -20.02 2.60
N GLU A 116 15.71 -20.20 2.02
CA GLU A 116 16.29 -21.52 1.82
C GLU A 116 16.42 -22.28 3.15
N ALA A 117 16.89 -21.60 4.20
CA ALA A 117 17.09 -22.22 5.49
C ALA A 117 15.76 -22.66 6.14
N ARG A 118 14.75 -21.80 6.08
CA ARG A 118 13.42 -22.08 6.65
C ARG A 118 12.70 -23.19 5.89
N VAL A 119 12.75 -23.15 4.55
CA VAL A 119 12.13 -24.16 3.69
C VAL A 119 12.82 -25.52 3.88
N LEU A 120 14.15 -25.57 3.95
CA LEU A 120 14.86 -26.83 4.22
C LEU A 120 14.51 -27.41 5.60
N ASN A 121 14.41 -26.60 6.65
CA ASN A 121 13.96 -27.07 7.96
C ASN A 121 12.55 -27.67 7.94
N LEU A 122 11.61 -27.04 7.23
CA LEU A 122 10.26 -27.59 7.05
C LEU A 122 10.30 -28.92 6.29
N ARG A 123 11.10 -29.02 5.22
CA ARG A 123 11.28 -30.27 4.49
C ARG A 123 11.87 -31.36 5.38
N ILE A 124 12.89 -31.07 6.19
CA ILE A 124 13.45 -32.03 7.13
C ILE A 124 12.37 -32.54 8.09
N SER A 125 11.56 -31.64 8.64
CA SER A 125 10.45 -31.99 9.53
C SER A 125 9.44 -32.95 8.87
N GLN A 126 9.14 -32.73 7.57
CA GLN A 126 8.26 -33.60 6.78
C GLN A 126 8.79 -35.04 6.66
N TYR A 127 10.11 -35.24 6.58
CA TYR A 127 10.70 -36.59 6.52
C TYR A 127 10.83 -37.25 7.90
N ARG A 128 11.14 -36.47 8.95
CA ARG A 128 11.38 -37.01 10.30
C ARG A 128 10.10 -37.42 11.02
N ASP A 129 9.04 -36.65 10.87
CA ASP A 129 7.74 -36.95 11.50
C ASP A 129 6.58 -36.53 10.58
N PRO A 130 6.24 -37.35 9.57
CA PRO A 130 5.17 -37.04 8.62
C PRO A 130 3.80 -36.89 9.28
N GLU A 131 3.53 -37.65 10.35
CA GLU A 131 2.24 -37.61 11.05
C GLU A 131 2.07 -36.29 11.80
N GLN A 132 3.10 -35.88 12.55
CA GLN A 132 3.07 -34.61 13.27
C GLN A 132 3.23 -33.39 12.35
N PHE A 133 3.88 -33.56 11.19
CA PHE A 133 4.12 -32.48 10.26
C PHE A 133 2.83 -31.81 9.78
N GLU A 134 1.78 -32.59 9.46
CA GLU A 134 0.51 -32.03 8.99
C GLU A 134 -0.18 -31.15 10.06
N GLU A 135 -0.11 -31.55 11.34
CA GLU A 135 -0.63 -30.75 12.45
C GLU A 135 0.16 -29.45 12.64
N ILE A 136 1.50 -29.54 12.58
CA ILE A 136 2.41 -28.39 12.66
C ILE A 136 2.14 -27.43 11.50
N PHE A 137 2.04 -27.95 10.28
CA PHE A 137 1.79 -27.16 9.07
C PHE A 137 0.46 -26.40 9.18
N GLY A 138 -0.61 -27.09 9.57
CA GLY A 138 -1.93 -26.47 9.74
C GLY A 138 -1.95 -25.39 10.83
N ARG A 139 -1.25 -25.62 11.94
CA ARG A 139 -1.08 -24.62 13.01
C ARG A 139 -0.29 -23.40 12.52
N ASP A 140 0.81 -23.62 11.82
CA ASP A 140 1.69 -22.56 11.33
C ASP A 140 0.96 -21.74 10.25
N PHE A 141 0.19 -22.37 9.37
CA PHE A 141 -0.71 -21.69 8.44
C PHE A 141 -1.73 -20.80 9.16
N LYS A 142 -2.42 -21.34 10.18
CA LYS A 142 -3.40 -20.56 10.96
C LYS A 142 -2.73 -19.38 11.68
N THR A 143 -1.53 -19.59 12.20
CA THR A 143 -0.75 -18.54 12.88
C THR A 143 -0.38 -17.44 11.90
N ALA A 144 0.15 -17.79 10.73
CA ALA A 144 0.51 -16.83 9.69
C ALA A 144 -0.72 -16.07 9.18
N LYS A 145 -1.86 -16.75 8.99
CA LYS A 145 -3.12 -16.12 8.61
C LYS A 145 -3.61 -15.09 9.65
N ASN A 146 -3.50 -15.39 10.94
CA ASN A 146 -3.88 -14.45 12.00
C ASN A 146 -2.96 -13.22 12.07
N LEU A 147 -1.73 -13.33 11.58
CA LEU A 147 -0.78 -12.21 11.53
C LEU A 147 -1.07 -11.24 10.38
N ILE A 148 -1.92 -11.58 9.40
CA ILE A 148 -2.18 -10.72 8.23
C ILE A 148 -2.63 -9.31 8.64
N SER A 149 -3.47 -9.18 9.67
CA SER A 149 -3.96 -7.86 10.10
C SER A 149 -2.99 -7.08 10.99
N SER A 150 -2.13 -7.76 11.75
CA SER A 150 -1.27 -7.13 12.77
C SER A 150 0.18 -6.99 12.34
N ASN A 151 0.69 -7.95 11.56
CA ASN A 151 2.04 -7.96 11.01
C ASN A 151 2.02 -8.62 9.61
N PRO A 152 1.46 -7.91 8.59
CA PRO A 152 1.27 -8.47 7.26
C PRO A 152 2.57 -8.88 6.57
N GLN A 153 3.69 -8.20 6.85
CA GLN A 153 4.99 -8.54 6.30
C GLN A 153 5.46 -9.91 6.80
N LYS A 154 5.40 -10.15 8.12
CA LYS A 154 5.74 -11.45 8.69
C LYS A 154 4.78 -12.54 8.22
N ALA A 155 3.48 -12.25 8.17
CA ALA A 155 2.48 -13.16 7.64
C ALA A 155 2.81 -13.60 6.21
N TYR A 156 3.13 -12.64 5.32
CA TYR A 156 3.52 -12.94 3.95
C TYR A 156 4.76 -13.84 3.89
N ILE A 157 5.81 -13.51 4.64
CA ILE A 157 7.05 -14.31 4.70
C ILE A 157 6.74 -15.76 5.10
N ASP A 158 5.94 -15.95 6.14
CA ASP A 158 5.60 -17.29 6.66
C ASP A 158 4.74 -18.07 5.67
N LEU A 159 3.75 -17.43 5.06
CA LEU A 159 2.91 -18.08 4.05
C LEU A 159 3.70 -18.48 2.79
N LYS A 160 4.69 -17.68 2.37
CA LYS A 160 5.59 -18.02 1.26
C LYS A 160 6.48 -19.22 1.57
N ASP A 161 6.94 -19.35 2.82
CA ASP A 161 7.73 -20.51 3.23
C ASP A 161 6.88 -21.80 3.23
N LEU A 162 5.61 -21.70 3.67
CA LEU A 162 4.65 -22.80 3.60
C LEU A 162 4.31 -23.17 2.14
N GLU A 163 4.19 -22.19 1.25
CA GLU A 163 3.94 -22.40 -0.18
C GLU A 163 5.07 -23.21 -0.84
N ALA A 164 6.33 -22.99 -0.46
CA ALA A 164 7.47 -23.74 -0.99
C ALA A 164 7.46 -25.23 -0.62
N ILE A 165 6.62 -25.64 0.34
CA ILE A 165 6.41 -27.02 0.75
C ILE A 165 5.14 -27.59 0.12
N TYR A 166 4.00 -26.91 0.31
CA TYR A 166 2.70 -27.37 -0.17
C TYR A 166 1.93 -26.22 -0.85
N PRO A 167 2.20 -25.97 -2.15
CA PRO A 167 1.61 -24.85 -2.89
C PRO A 167 0.08 -24.89 -2.98
N ASP A 168 -0.49 -26.09 -3.01
CA ASP A 168 -1.93 -26.33 -3.19
C ASP A 168 -2.69 -26.49 -1.85
N TYR A 169 -2.08 -26.14 -0.72
CA TYR A 169 -2.74 -26.24 0.58
C TYR A 169 -4.02 -25.37 0.60
N PRO A 170 -5.18 -25.93 1.03
CA PRO A 170 -6.46 -25.22 0.97
C PRO A 170 -6.43 -23.84 1.65
N GLY A 171 -6.71 -22.79 0.88
CA GLY A 171 -6.75 -21.42 1.37
C GLY A 171 -5.39 -20.71 1.48
N LEU A 172 -4.27 -21.39 1.21
CA LEU A 172 -2.94 -20.80 1.27
C LEU A 172 -2.77 -19.65 0.27
N GLN A 173 -3.11 -19.87 -1.00
CA GLN A 173 -2.99 -18.87 -2.04
C GLN A 173 -3.85 -17.62 -1.78
N SER A 174 -5.04 -17.82 -1.22
CA SER A 174 -5.91 -16.71 -0.79
C SER A 174 -5.27 -15.91 0.35
N ALA A 175 -4.68 -16.60 1.34
CA ALA A 175 -4.01 -15.94 2.46
C ALA A 175 -2.76 -15.19 2.01
N ILE A 176 -1.96 -15.74 1.09
CA ILE A 176 -0.81 -15.06 0.48
C ILE A 176 -1.27 -13.79 -0.20
N THR A 177 -2.29 -13.90 -1.07
CA THR A 177 -2.84 -12.74 -1.78
C THR A 177 -3.36 -11.66 -0.83
N GLU A 178 -4.01 -12.06 0.26
CA GLU A 178 -4.47 -11.13 1.29
C GLU A 178 -3.31 -10.45 2.03
N ALA A 179 -2.27 -11.21 2.37
CA ALA A 179 -1.04 -10.69 2.97
C ALA A 179 -0.29 -9.74 2.02
N GLU A 180 -0.25 -10.02 0.71
CA GLU A 180 0.32 -9.14 -0.30
C GLU A 180 -0.41 -7.78 -0.35
N TYR A 181 -1.74 -7.81 -0.27
CA TYR A 181 -2.53 -6.58 -0.20
C TYR A 181 -2.34 -5.82 1.11
N ALA A 182 -2.32 -6.53 2.24
CA ALA A 182 -2.19 -5.93 3.56
C ALA A 182 -0.78 -5.36 3.81
N SER A 183 0.25 -5.98 3.23
CA SER A 183 1.65 -5.53 3.30
C SER A 183 1.99 -4.45 2.27
N GLY A 184 1.12 -4.16 1.31
CA GLY A 184 1.41 -3.22 0.22
C GLY A 184 2.39 -3.79 -0.82
N ILE A 185 2.63 -5.11 -0.86
CA ILE A 185 3.37 -5.78 -1.94
C ILE A 185 2.54 -5.82 -3.24
N LYS A 186 1.21 -5.82 -3.11
CA LYS A 186 0.29 -5.79 -4.24
C LYS A 186 -0.75 -4.71 -4.04
N VAL A 187 -1.02 -3.96 -5.09
CA VAL A 187 -2.12 -3.01 -5.10
C VAL A 187 -3.41 -3.78 -5.23
N ARG A 188 -4.37 -3.56 -4.33
CA ARG A 188 -5.73 -4.11 -4.48
C ARG A 188 -6.26 -3.63 -5.83
N PRO A 189 -6.68 -4.55 -6.72
CA PRO A 189 -7.33 -4.14 -7.96
C PRO A 189 -8.43 -3.15 -7.63
N PRO A 190 -8.49 -2.00 -8.30
CA PRO A 190 -9.59 -1.06 -8.10
C PRO A 190 -10.89 -1.82 -8.33
N ASP A 191 -11.84 -1.65 -7.41
CA ASP A 191 -13.12 -2.34 -7.46
C ASP A 191 -13.80 -1.98 -8.78
N THR A 192 -13.90 -2.96 -9.69
CA THR A 192 -14.43 -2.76 -11.04
C THR A 192 -15.84 -2.20 -11.03
N ARG A 193 -16.62 -2.48 -9.97
CA ARG A 193 -17.94 -1.91 -9.78
C ARG A 193 -17.87 -0.43 -9.43
N LYS A 194 -16.93 -0.03 -8.56
CA LYS A 194 -16.69 1.39 -8.23
C LYS A 194 -16.17 2.17 -9.44
N LEU A 195 -15.29 1.56 -10.25
CA LEU A 195 -14.83 2.16 -11.50
C LEU A 195 -15.99 2.34 -12.50
N ALA A 196 -16.77 1.29 -12.75
CA ALA A 196 -17.92 1.36 -13.66
C ALA A 196 -18.94 2.40 -13.19
N ARG A 197 -19.22 2.44 -11.89
CA ARG A 197 -20.12 3.43 -11.30
C ARG A 197 -19.57 4.86 -11.41
N SER A 198 -18.27 5.06 -11.18
CA SER A 198 -17.61 6.35 -11.40
C SER A 198 -17.74 6.82 -12.86
N THR A 199 -17.54 5.92 -13.83
CA THR A 199 -17.72 6.22 -15.26
C THR A 199 -19.17 6.53 -15.59
N GLU A 200 -20.13 5.79 -15.03
CA GLU A 200 -21.56 6.05 -15.22
C GLU A 200 -21.96 7.43 -14.70
N LEU A 201 -21.56 7.77 -13.48
CA LEU A 201 -21.81 9.07 -12.86
C LEU A 201 -21.18 10.23 -13.65
N TYR A 202 -19.96 10.04 -14.16
CA TYR A 202 -19.34 10.99 -15.09
C TYR A 202 -20.20 11.21 -16.34
N ASN A 203 -20.67 10.13 -16.98
CA ASN A 203 -21.48 10.22 -18.20
C ASN A 203 -22.82 10.93 -17.94
N LEU A 204 -23.45 10.67 -16.78
CA LEU A 204 -24.66 11.38 -16.35
C LEU A 204 -24.40 12.88 -16.21
N ALA A 205 -23.34 13.27 -15.49
CA ALA A 205 -22.95 14.67 -15.34
C ALA A 205 -22.62 15.33 -16.70
N TYR A 206 -21.87 14.64 -17.56
CA TYR A 206 -21.53 15.13 -18.90
C TYR A 206 -22.77 15.34 -19.77
N SER A 207 -23.79 14.48 -19.66
CA SER A 207 -25.05 14.63 -20.40
C SER A 207 -25.82 15.91 -20.00
N ILE A 208 -25.78 16.29 -18.71
CA ILE A 208 -26.41 17.52 -18.20
C ILE A 208 -25.67 18.75 -18.73
N VAL A 209 -24.33 18.73 -18.67
CA VAL A 209 -23.49 19.84 -19.13
C VAL A 209 -23.57 20.05 -20.63
N SER A 210 -23.51 18.97 -21.41
CA SER A 210 -23.57 19.04 -22.88
C SER A 210 -24.91 19.60 -23.39
N ARG A 211 -26.00 19.38 -22.65
CA ARG A 211 -27.32 19.98 -22.93
C ARG A 211 -27.45 21.42 -22.43
N SER A 212 -26.44 21.96 -21.76
CA SER A 212 -26.40 23.32 -21.20
C SER A 212 -27.55 23.65 -20.24
N ILE A 213 -28.06 22.65 -19.52
CA ILE A 213 -29.17 22.81 -18.57
C ILE A 213 -28.62 23.36 -17.25
N ARG A 214 -28.42 24.69 -17.20
CA ARG A 214 -27.77 25.36 -16.06
C ARG A 214 -28.46 25.12 -14.70
N SER A 215 -29.79 24.95 -14.70
CA SER A 215 -30.57 24.64 -13.49
C SER A 215 -30.20 23.29 -12.86
N GLU A 216 -29.58 22.37 -13.62
CA GLU A 216 -29.21 21.03 -13.17
C GLU A 216 -27.71 20.90 -12.88
N PHE A 217 -26.94 21.99 -12.97
CA PHE A 217 -25.48 21.93 -12.77
C PHE A 217 -25.10 21.52 -11.33
N ASN A 218 -25.91 21.83 -10.33
CA ASN A 218 -25.72 21.33 -8.97
C ASN A 218 -25.88 19.80 -8.87
N VAL A 219 -26.77 19.22 -9.67
CA VAL A 219 -26.94 17.76 -9.76
C VAL A 219 -25.74 17.13 -10.46
N ALA A 220 -25.26 17.75 -11.54
CA ALA A 220 -24.03 17.31 -12.23
C ALA A 220 -22.80 17.36 -11.30
N LEU A 221 -22.65 18.41 -10.48
CA LEU A 221 -21.57 18.51 -9.49
C LEU A 221 -21.65 17.37 -8.45
N SER A 222 -22.84 17.04 -7.95
CA SER A 222 -23.03 15.91 -7.02
C SER A 222 -22.63 14.57 -7.62
N TYR A 223 -22.97 14.33 -8.89
CA TYR A 223 -22.54 13.10 -9.58
C TYR A 223 -21.03 13.05 -9.77
N LEU A 224 -20.39 14.18 -10.06
CA LEU A 224 -18.93 14.26 -10.20
C LEU A 224 -18.22 14.05 -8.85
N ASP A 225 -18.75 14.56 -7.75
CA ASP A 225 -18.23 14.32 -6.41
C ASP A 225 -18.28 12.83 -6.03
N GLU A 226 -19.40 12.17 -6.29
CA GLU A 226 -19.55 10.73 -6.07
C GLU A 226 -18.63 9.92 -7.01
N ALA A 227 -18.50 10.34 -8.28
CA ALA A 227 -17.61 9.70 -9.24
C ALA A 227 -16.13 9.77 -8.80
N ILE A 228 -15.68 10.92 -8.32
CA ILE A 228 -14.31 11.14 -7.82
C ILE A 228 -14.09 10.39 -6.50
N SER A 229 -15.10 10.32 -5.63
CA SER A 229 -15.02 9.52 -4.40
C SER A 229 -14.84 8.02 -4.68
N LEU A 230 -15.51 7.51 -5.71
CA LEU A 230 -15.44 6.10 -6.12
C LEU A 230 -14.17 5.76 -6.91
N ASN A 231 -13.64 6.72 -7.68
CA ASN A 231 -12.38 6.61 -8.40
C ASN A 231 -11.63 7.96 -8.35
N PRO A 232 -10.71 8.13 -7.38
CA PRO A 232 -9.92 9.36 -7.24
C PRO A 232 -9.03 9.69 -8.45
N ASN A 233 -8.81 8.73 -9.36
CA ASN A 233 -8.01 8.89 -10.58
C ASN A 233 -8.88 9.14 -11.83
N ASN A 234 -10.16 9.48 -11.67
CA ASN A 234 -11.04 9.82 -12.79
C ASN A 234 -10.78 11.26 -13.25
N ASP A 235 -9.69 11.47 -14.00
CA ASP A 235 -9.26 12.79 -14.45
C ASP A 235 -10.32 13.53 -15.30
N ASP A 236 -11.15 12.79 -16.04
CA ASP A 236 -12.25 13.35 -16.81
C ASP A 236 -13.33 13.97 -15.91
N ALA A 237 -13.67 13.30 -14.83
CA ALA A 237 -14.62 13.82 -13.84
C ALA A 237 -14.07 15.04 -13.11
N ILE A 238 -12.79 15.04 -12.74
CA ILE A 238 -12.11 16.18 -12.11
C ILE A 238 -12.14 17.40 -13.04
N ARG A 239 -11.68 17.25 -14.29
CA ARG A 239 -11.68 18.35 -15.27
C ARG A 239 -13.07 18.90 -15.55
N LEU A 240 -14.08 18.03 -15.66
CA LEU A 240 -15.45 18.46 -15.91
C LEU A 240 -16.01 19.21 -14.71
N LYS A 241 -15.72 18.77 -13.48
CA LYS A 241 -16.11 19.46 -12.25
C LYS A 241 -15.49 20.85 -12.17
N ASP A 242 -14.22 20.99 -12.48
CA ASP A 242 -13.51 22.28 -12.48
C ASP A 242 -14.12 23.25 -13.52
N ARG A 243 -14.47 22.73 -14.71
CA ARG A 243 -15.15 23.49 -15.75
C ARG A 243 -16.54 23.96 -15.33
N ILE A 244 -17.39 23.08 -14.80
CA ILE A 244 -18.73 23.46 -14.31
C ILE A 244 -18.60 24.47 -13.17
N SER A 245 -17.65 24.27 -12.26
CA SER A 245 -17.41 25.18 -11.14
C SER A 245 -16.99 26.58 -11.62
N THR A 246 -16.25 26.66 -12.73
CA THR A 246 -15.91 27.92 -13.41
C THR A 246 -17.13 28.53 -14.13
N ASP A 247 -17.93 27.73 -14.83
CA ASP A 247 -19.11 28.18 -15.58
C ASP A 247 -20.26 28.64 -14.66
N VAL A 248 -20.44 28.00 -13.51
CA VAL A 248 -21.36 28.42 -12.43
C VAL A 248 -20.78 29.63 -11.68
N GLY A 249 -19.46 29.66 -11.48
CA GLY A 249 -18.70 30.76 -10.87
C GLY A 249 -18.64 32.04 -11.70
N GLY A 250 -18.95 31.99 -13.01
CA GLY A 250 -19.09 33.16 -13.88
C GLY A 250 -20.32 34.04 -13.57
N THR A 251 -21.23 33.56 -12.74
CA THR A 251 -22.29 34.37 -12.10
C THR A 251 -22.13 34.30 -10.59
N ALA A 252 -21.11 35.02 -10.09
CA ALA A 252 -20.94 35.52 -8.74
C ALA A 252 -21.71 34.79 -7.61
N THR A 253 -21.18 33.66 -7.16
CA THR A 253 -21.09 33.38 -5.73
C THR A 253 -19.61 33.33 -5.39
N ALA A 254 -19.12 34.37 -4.72
CA ALA A 254 -17.74 34.53 -4.27
C ALA A 254 -17.21 33.25 -3.60
N VAL A 255 -16.49 32.41 -4.35
CA VAL A 255 -15.79 31.25 -3.79
C VAL A 255 -14.46 31.75 -3.27
N MET A 256 -14.23 31.56 -1.96
CA MET A 256 -12.95 31.86 -1.32
C MET A 256 -11.84 31.05 -2.00
N SER A 257 -10.67 31.65 -2.20
CA SER A 257 -9.49 30.92 -2.70
C SER A 257 -9.17 29.71 -1.80
N ASN A 258 -8.48 28.69 -2.31
CA ASN A 258 -8.14 27.51 -1.49
C ASN A 258 -7.39 27.87 -0.20
N THR A 259 -6.53 28.90 -0.26
CA THR A 259 -5.82 29.46 0.89
C THR A 259 -6.77 30.16 1.87
N ASP A 260 -7.72 30.94 1.35
CA ASP A 260 -8.73 31.63 2.16
C ASP A 260 -9.75 30.63 2.77
N GLN A 261 -10.01 29.52 2.08
CA GLN A 261 -10.87 28.44 2.56
C GLN A 261 -10.21 27.67 3.72
N GLN A 262 -8.89 27.49 3.70
CA GLN A 262 -8.14 26.91 4.83
C GLN A 262 -8.19 27.83 6.05
N LEU A 263 -7.96 29.13 5.86
CA LEU A 263 -8.08 30.14 6.90
C LEU A 263 -9.53 30.23 7.44
N TYR A 264 -10.54 30.12 6.59
CA TYR A 264 -11.93 30.06 7.03
C TYR A 264 -12.20 28.82 7.90
N ASN A 265 -11.69 27.65 7.52
CA ASN A 265 -11.83 26.44 8.32
C ASN A 265 -11.11 26.56 9.67
N GLU A 266 -9.95 27.22 9.71
CA GLU A 266 -9.26 27.56 10.95
C GLU A 266 -10.10 28.51 11.83
N ALA A 267 -10.69 29.55 11.24
CA ALA A 267 -11.58 30.46 11.95
C ALA A 267 -12.81 29.75 12.55
N VAL A 268 -13.41 28.81 11.82
CA VAL A 268 -14.51 27.97 12.32
C VAL A 268 -14.04 27.10 13.49
N SER A 269 -12.87 26.46 13.35
CA SER A 269 -12.29 25.63 14.41
C SER A 269 -12.06 26.44 15.69
N GLU A 270 -11.45 27.62 15.58
CA GLU A 270 -11.20 28.51 16.71
C GLU A 270 -12.50 29.03 17.35
N TYR A 271 -13.52 29.31 16.53
CA TYR A 271 -14.85 29.68 17.03
C TYR A 271 -15.48 28.54 17.84
N THR A 272 -15.43 27.31 17.33
CA THR A 272 -15.96 26.13 18.02
C THR A 272 -15.19 25.78 19.28
N ALA A 273 -13.89 26.10 19.32
CA ALA A 273 -13.04 25.94 20.50
C ALA A 273 -13.24 27.03 21.57
N GLY A 274 -14.12 28.01 21.32
CA GLY A 274 -14.37 29.14 22.23
C GLY A 274 -13.36 30.27 22.13
N ASN A 275 -12.42 30.21 21.19
CA ASN A 275 -11.37 31.21 20.97
C ASN A 275 -11.86 32.34 20.05
N TYR A 276 -12.93 33.03 20.48
CA TYR A 276 -13.66 34.01 19.66
C TYR A 276 -12.79 35.17 19.16
N LEU A 277 -11.81 35.62 19.95
CA LEU A 277 -10.88 36.68 19.55
C LEU A 277 -10.01 36.26 18.36
N LYS A 278 -9.53 35.01 18.37
CA LYS A 278 -8.67 34.48 17.31
C LYS A 278 -9.47 34.21 16.04
N ALA A 279 -10.66 33.63 16.19
CA ALA A 279 -11.62 33.49 15.08
C ALA A 279 -11.95 34.83 14.43
N ARG A 280 -12.18 35.90 15.22
CA ARG A 280 -12.46 37.24 14.71
C ARG A 280 -11.32 37.82 13.88
N ILE A 281 -10.08 37.70 14.36
CA ILE A 281 -8.90 38.22 13.64
C ILE A 281 -8.75 37.54 12.28
N ILE A 282 -8.98 36.22 12.22
CA ILE A 282 -8.91 35.47 10.96
C ILE A 282 -10.03 35.90 10.00
N VAL A 283 -11.26 36.05 10.50
CA VAL A 283 -12.40 36.54 9.71
C VAL A 283 -12.17 37.97 9.19
N GLU A 284 -11.68 38.89 10.01
CA GLU A 284 -11.32 40.25 9.59
C GLU A 284 -10.22 40.25 8.53
N THR A 285 -9.26 39.33 8.63
CA THR A 285 -8.19 39.17 7.64
C THR A 285 -8.75 38.68 6.31
N LEU A 286 -9.68 37.71 6.34
CA LEU A 286 -10.36 37.21 5.15
C LEU A 286 -11.21 38.29 4.47
N LEU A 287 -11.86 39.16 5.25
CA LEU A 287 -12.71 40.26 4.74
C LEU A 287 -11.93 41.43 4.14
N LYS A 288 -10.61 41.52 4.35
CA LYS A 288 -9.76 42.48 3.63
C LYS A 288 -9.64 42.15 2.14
N ASN A 289 -9.88 40.89 1.75
CA ASN A 289 -9.93 40.50 0.35
C ASN A 289 -11.31 40.88 -0.26
N PRO A 290 -11.36 41.74 -1.30
CA PRO A 290 -12.62 42.16 -1.94
C PRO A 290 -13.48 41.00 -2.44
N ASP A 291 -12.85 39.90 -2.84
CA ASP A 291 -13.55 38.73 -3.35
C ASP A 291 -14.31 37.99 -2.24
N ASN A 292 -13.82 38.05 -1.00
CA ASN A 292 -14.41 37.34 0.14
C ASN A 292 -15.51 38.15 0.85
N GLN A 293 -15.57 39.46 0.62
CA GLN A 293 -16.53 40.37 1.27
C GLN A 293 -18.00 40.03 0.96
N ARG A 294 -18.25 39.31 -0.14
CA ARG A 294 -19.59 38.89 -0.56
C ARG A 294 -19.85 37.41 -0.30
N ASN A 295 -18.95 36.72 0.40
CA ASN A 295 -19.10 35.31 0.69
C ASN A 295 -20.11 35.09 1.84
N PRO A 296 -21.24 34.41 1.60
CA PRO A 296 -22.30 34.27 2.60
C PRO A 296 -21.87 33.46 3.83
N LYS A 297 -20.92 32.51 3.69
CA LYS A 297 -20.42 31.72 4.81
C LYS A 297 -19.52 32.53 5.74
N LEU A 298 -18.68 33.40 5.15
CA LEU A 298 -17.82 34.29 5.91
C LEU A 298 -18.62 35.35 6.66
N LEU A 299 -19.65 35.92 6.01
CA LEU A 299 -20.55 36.89 6.63
C LEU A 299 -21.40 36.29 7.76
N ASP A 300 -21.91 35.07 7.59
CA ASP A 300 -22.62 34.34 8.66
C ASP A 300 -21.70 34.09 9.87
N LEU A 301 -20.47 33.63 9.63
CA LEU A 301 -19.50 33.40 10.70
C LEU A 301 -19.12 34.71 11.41
N GLN A 302 -18.94 35.80 10.67
CA GLN A 302 -18.69 37.13 11.23
C GLN A 302 -19.82 37.55 12.17
N GLU A 303 -21.06 37.47 11.70
CA GLU A 303 -22.24 37.87 12.47
C GLU A 303 -22.38 37.04 13.76
N ARG A 304 -22.08 35.74 13.70
CA ARG A 304 -22.09 34.84 14.87
C ARG A 304 -21.00 35.18 15.88
N ILE A 305 -19.80 35.54 15.43
CA ILE A 305 -18.70 36.00 16.29
C ILE A 305 -19.08 37.32 16.96
N GLU A 306 -19.65 38.28 16.22
CA GLU A 306 -20.02 39.61 16.74
C GLU A 306 -21.16 39.55 17.77
N ARG A 307 -22.07 38.58 17.64
CA ARG A 307 -23.15 38.32 18.61
C ARG A 307 -22.66 37.64 19.88
N THR A 308 -21.46 37.05 19.86
CA THR A 308 -20.84 36.39 21.01
C THR A 308 -20.01 37.43 21.76
N ARG A 309 -20.66 38.20 22.65
CA ARG A 309 -20.01 39.15 23.57
C ARG A 309 -19.62 38.49 24.88
#